data_AF-A0A1Y1XVD6-F1
#
_entry.id   AF-A0A1Y1XVD6-F1
#
_cell.length_a   1.000
_cell.length_b   1.000
_cell.length_c   1.000
_cell.angle_alpha   90.00
_cell.angle_beta   90.00
_cell.angle_gamma   90.00
#
_symmetry.space_group_name_H-M   'P 1'
#
loop_
_entity.id
_entity.type
_entity.pdbx_description
1 polymer ?
#
loop_
_entity_poly.entity_id
_entity_poly.type
_entity_poly.pdbx_seq_one_letter_code
_entity_poly.pdbx_strand_id
1 'polypeptide(L)'
;MAEEQTLNPNLCYNLTYFKDLMKGLRKIDDNIMLQMNTTNIHSEDSCATFFGQLSEAYKKREHTIQYCLKVMDEELAMKQKELHDDPDDYDVRDSIYTTESQRRMIHNELVVEDIVRDRSLKVFREKCRSHRIPKEFKKFLKREI
;
A
#
# COMPACT_ATOMS: atom_id res chain seq x y z
N MET A 1 -14.61 -13.48 5.57
CA MET A 1 -13.41 -14.32 5.74
C MET A 1 -12.27 -13.58 5.09
N ALA A 2 -11.47 -12.88 5.87
CA ALA A 2 -10.31 -12.15 5.37
C ALA A 2 -9.18 -13.17 5.25
N GLU A 3 -8.73 -13.42 4.03
CA GLU A 3 -7.55 -14.22 3.75
C GLU A 3 -6.33 -13.47 4.31
N GLU A 4 -5.80 -13.92 5.45
CA GLU A 4 -4.51 -13.46 5.96
C GLU A 4 -3.45 -13.89 4.93
N GLN A 5 -3.14 -12.99 4.01
CA GLN A 5 -1.99 -13.16 3.14
C GLN A 5 -0.76 -13.09 4.04
N THR A 6 -0.13 -14.24 4.27
CA THR A 6 1.18 -14.35 4.90
C THR A 6 2.21 -13.68 3.99
N LEU A 7 2.39 -12.38 4.16
CA LEU A 7 3.36 -11.61 3.38
C LEU A 7 4.76 -12.15 3.67
N ASN A 8 5.37 -12.77 2.67
CA ASN A 8 6.73 -13.31 2.78
C ASN A 8 7.72 -12.12 2.92
N PRO A 9 8.63 -12.11 3.92
CA PRO A 9 9.67 -11.08 4.05
C PRO A 9 10.48 -10.84 2.76
N ASN A 10 10.66 -11.89 1.94
CA ASN A 10 11.34 -11.80 0.64
C ASN A 10 10.70 -10.80 -0.34
N LEU A 11 9.41 -10.48 -0.15
CA LEU A 11 8.73 -9.42 -0.89
C LEU A 11 9.42 -8.07 -0.69
N CYS A 12 9.87 -7.78 0.52
CA CYS A 12 10.38 -6.47 0.89
C CYS A 12 11.82 -6.26 0.42
N TYR A 13 12.62 -7.33 0.40
CA TYR A 13 14.00 -7.30 -0.12
C TYR A 13 14.06 -7.21 -1.67
N ASN A 14 13.01 -7.68 -2.37
CA ASN A 14 12.94 -7.62 -3.83
C ASN A 14 12.01 -6.49 -4.30
N LEU A 15 12.58 -5.31 -4.53
CA LEU A 15 11.83 -4.13 -5.00
C LEU A 15 11.06 -4.34 -6.31
N THR A 16 11.55 -5.18 -7.22
CA THR A 16 10.84 -5.47 -8.47
C THR A 16 9.54 -6.20 -8.18
N TYR A 17 9.62 -7.24 -7.35
CA TYR A 17 8.45 -8.02 -6.96
C TYR A 17 7.46 -7.18 -6.13
N PHE A 18 7.96 -6.36 -5.20
CA PHE A 18 7.14 -5.39 -4.48
C PHE A 18 6.37 -4.46 -5.42
N LYS A 19 7.08 -3.83 -6.38
CA LYS A 19 6.46 -2.92 -7.35
C LYS A 19 5.41 -3.60 -8.21
N ASP A 20 5.64 -4.84 -8.63
CA ASP A 20 4.69 -5.57 -9.47
C ASP A 20 3.45 -6.02 -8.68
N LEU A 21 3.60 -6.40 -7.41
CA LEU A 21 2.47 -6.61 -6.50
C LEU A 21 1.64 -5.33 -6.34
N MET A 22 2.29 -4.19 -6.07
CA MET A 22 1.60 -2.91 -5.89
C MET A 22 0.85 -2.48 -7.16
N LYS A 23 1.45 -2.65 -8.34
CA LYS A 23 0.75 -2.45 -9.63
C LYS A 23 -0.46 -3.37 -9.77
N GLY A 24 -0.32 -4.65 -9.43
CA GLY A 24 -1.41 -5.62 -9.45
C GLY A 24 -2.59 -5.19 -8.58
N LEU A 25 -2.31 -4.74 -7.36
CA LEU A 25 -3.31 -4.23 -6.42
C LEU A 25 -3.95 -2.91 -6.85
N ARG A 26 -3.28 -2.12 -7.70
CA ARG A 26 -3.81 -0.85 -8.25
C ARG A 26 -4.65 -1.01 -9.52
N LYS A 27 -4.74 -2.21 -10.08
CA LYS A 27 -5.59 -2.46 -11.27
C LYS A 27 -7.04 -2.01 -11.08
N ILE A 28 -7.59 -2.08 -9.87
CA ILE A 28 -8.95 -1.60 -9.58
C ILE A 28 -9.06 -0.08 -9.72
N ASP A 29 -8.02 0.66 -9.30
CA ASP A 29 -7.94 2.11 -9.43
C ASP A 29 -7.69 2.53 -10.88
N ASP A 30 -6.78 1.86 -11.59
CA ASP A 30 -6.47 2.16 -12.99
C ASP A 30 -7.69 1.97 -13.90
N ASN A 31 -8.52 0.96 -13.58
CA ASN A 31 -9.74 0.66 -14.32
C ASN A 31 -10.99 1.35 -13.74
N ILE A 32 -10.86 2.26 -12.77
CA ILE A 32 -12.02 2.82 -12.09
C ILE A 32 -13.00 3.51 -13.04
N MET A 33 -12.50 4.24 -14.03
CA MET A 33 -13.36 4.91 -15.01
C MET A 33 -14.17 3.91 -15.83
N LEU A 34 -13.52 2.83 -16.29
CA LEU A 34 -14.18 1.76 -17.03
C LEU A 34 -15.25 1.09 -16.17
N GLN A 35 -14.88 0.69 -14.95
CA GLN A 35 -15.79 0.04 -14.01
C GLN A 35 -16.98 0.95 -13.63
N MET A 36 -16.73 2.23 -13.38
CA MET A 36 -17.79 3.19 -13.05
C MET A 36 -18.72 3.51 -14.21
N ASN A 37 -18.24 3.39 -15.46
CA ASN A 37 -19.07 3.59 -16.64
C ASN A 37 -19.92 2.36 -16.98
N THR A 38 -19.49 1.16 -16.59
CA THR A 38 -20.27 -0.08 -16.76
C THR A 38 -21.19 -0.38 -15.58
N THR A 39 -20.88 0.15 -14.39
CA THR A 39 -21.68 -0.05 -13.18
C THR A 39 -22.98 0.75 -13.25
N ASN A 40 -24.10 0.15 -12.80
CA ASN A 40 -25.34 0.89 -12.62
C ASN A 40 -25.21 1.86 -11.43
N ILE A 41 -24.86 3.10 -11.74
CA ILE A 41 -24.65 4.20 -10.77
C ILE A 41 -25.88 4.55 -9.93
N HIS A 42 -27.08 4.09 -10.32
CA HIS A 42 -28.32 4.29 -9.58
C HIS A 42 -28.61 3.17 -8.58
N SER A 43 -27.87 2.06 -8.64
CA SER A 43 -28.00 0.94 -7.71
C SER A 43 -27.07 1.13 -6.51
N GLU A 44 -27.65 1.28 -5.31
CA GLU A 44 -26.88 1.40 -4.06
C GLU A 44 -26.02 0.16 -3.82
N ASP A 45 -26.54 -1.03 -4.13
CA ASP A 45 -25.86 -2.31 -3.95
C ASP A 45 -24.61 -2.43 -4.85
N SER A 46 -24.69 -1.93 -6.08
CA SER A 46 -23.56 -1.96 -7.02
C SER A 46 -22.43 -1.03 -6.56
N CYS A 47 -22.79 0.18 -6.11
CA CYS A 47 -21.82 1.12 -5.53
C CYS A 47 -21.21 0.58 -4.22
N ALA A 48 -22.01 -0.08 -3.36
CA ALA A 48 -21.52 -0.69 -2.13
C ALA A 48 -20.54 -1.84 -2.40
N THR A 49 -20.85 -2.68 -3.38
CA THR A 49 -19.99 -3.81 -3.80
C THR A 49 -18.65 -3.29 -4.31
N PHE A 50 -18.67 -2.31 -5.22
CA PHE A 50 -17.44 -1.72 -5.74
C PHE A 50 -16.62 -1.02 -4.65
N PHE A 51 -17.30 -0.27 -3.77
CA PHE A 51 -16.64 0.37 -2.64
C PHE A 51 -15.97 -0.66 -1.72
N GLY A 52 -16.61 -1.81 -1.48
CA GLY A 52 -16.02 -2.92 -0.74
C GLY A 52 -14.68 -3.35 -1.33
N GLN A 53 -14.65 -3.64 -2.64
CA GLN A 53 -13.43 -4.03 -3.36
C GLN A 53 -12.35 -2.94 -3.29
N LEU A 54 -12.73 -1.68 -3.51
CA LEU A 54 -11.82 -0.53 -3.45
C LEU A 54 -11.22 -0.36 -2.05
N SER A 55 -12.07 -0.45 -1.02
CA SER A 55 -11.65 -0.32 0.38
C SER A 55 -10.72 -1.44 0.83
N GLU A 56 -10.94 -2.66 0.34
CA GLU A 56 -10.09 -3.80 0.62
C GLU A 56 -8.73 -3.65 -0.07
N ALA A 57 -8.71 -3.20 -1.32
CA ALA A 57 -7.47 -2.93 -2.05
C ALA A 57 -6.61 -1.88 -1.33
N TYR A 58 -7.22 -0.80 -0.80
CA TYR A 58 -6.48 0.23 -0.05
C TYR A 58 -5.85 -0.34 1.22
N LYS A 59 -6.62 -1.11 1.99
CA LYS A 59 -6.13 -1.74 3.22
C LYS A 59 -4.99 -2.71 2.92
N LYS A 60 -5.12 -3.53 1.89
CA LYS A 60 -4.07 -4.48 1.46
C LYS A 60 -2.80 -3.73 1.08
N ARG A 61 -2.89 -2.67 0.28
CA ARG A 61 -1.74 -1.87 -0.12
C ARG A 61 -1.05 -1.18 1.05
N GLU A 62 -1.83 -0.50 1.92
CA GLU A 62 -1.26 0.18 3.08
C GLU A 62 -0.62 -0.81 4.06
N HIS A 63 -1.25 -1.97 4.28
CA HIS A 63 -0.68 -3.05 5.08
C HIS A 63 0.63 -3.58 4.50
N THR A 64 0.70 -3.85 3.18
CA THR A 64 1.92 -4.32 2.52
C THR A 64 3.06 -3.31 2.62
N ILE A 65 2.77 -2.02 2.40
CA ILE A 65 3.81 -0.97 2.51
C ILE A 65 4.31 -0.88 3.95
N GLN A 66 3.41 -0.82 4.94
CA GLN A 66 3.79 -0.74 6.35
C GLN A 66 4.57 -1.97 6.83
N TYR A 67 4.15 -3.16 6.40
CA TYR A 67 4.86 -4.40 6.69
C TYR A 67 6.30 -4.34 6.16
N CYS A 68 6.49 -3.95 4.90
CA CYS A 68 7.82 -3.86 4.33
C CYS A 68 8.68 -2.78 4.96
N LEU A 69 8.11 -1.63 5.35
CA LEU A 69 8.86 -0.63 6.12
C LEU A 69 9.38 -1.20 7.43
N LYS A 70 8.55 -1.95 8.16
CA LYS A 70 8.95 -2.60 9.42
C LYS A 70 10.08 -3.62 9.19
N VAL A 71 9.98 -4.46 8.16
CA VAL A 71 11.04 -5.43 7.83
C VAL A 71 12.36 -4.73 7.49
N MET A 72 12.33 -3.63 6.72
CA MET A 72 13.52 -2.85 6.40
C MET A 72 14.09 -2.15 7.65
N ASP A 73 13.23 -1.63 8.54
CA ASP A 73 13.64 -1.00 9.80
C ASP A 73 14.36 -2.00 10.72
N GLU A 74 13.82 -3.21 10.85
CA GLU A 74 14.44 -4.30 11.61
C GLU A 74 15.78 -4.74 11.00
N GLU A 75 15.87 -4.84 9.68
CA GLU A 75 17.12 -5.17 8.97
C GLU A 75 18.19 -4.09 9.19
N LEU A 76 17.83 -2.81 9.07
CA LEU A 76 18.76 -1.70 9.32
C LEU A 76 19.25 -1.69 10.76
N ALA A 77 18.36 -1.92 11.73
CA ALA A 77 18.74 -1.97 13.15
C ALA A 77 19.74 -3.11 13.43
N MET A 78 19.57 -4.27 12.80
CA MET A 78 20.51 -5.38 12.91
C MET A 78 21.88 -5.03 12.30
N LYS A 79 21.91 -4.49 11.07
CA LYS A 79 23.16 -4.11 10.40
C LYS A 79 23.89 -2.97 11.11
N GLN A 80 23.15 -2.01 11.67
CA GLN A 80 23.73 -0.93 12.47
C GLN A 80 24.41 -1.45 13.74
N LYS A 81 23.83 -2.49 14.36
CA LYS A 81 24.45 -3.16 15.51
C LYS A 81 25.71 -3.92 15.09
N GLU A 82 25.68 -4.63 13.96
CA GLU A 82 26.84 -5.34 13.42
C GLU A 82 28.00 -4.38 13.10
N LEU A 83 27.71 -3.25 12.45
CA LEU A 83 28.70 -2.19 12.19
C LEU A 83 29.23 -1.53 13.49
N HIS A 84 28.43 -1.52 14.56
CA HIS A 84 28.90 -1.04 15.86
C HIS A 84 29.90 -1.99 16.51
N ASP A 85 29.66 -3.31 16.36
CA ASP A 85 30.53 -4.36 16.89
C ASP A 85 31.82 -4.50 16.05
N ASP A 86 31.77 -4.26 14.73
CA ASP A 86 32.93 -4.18 13.82
C ASP A 86 32.89 -2.91 12.92
N PRO A 87 33.52 -1.80 13.36
CA PRO A 87 33.48 -0.53 12.63
C PRO A 87 34.19 -0.51 11.27
N ASP A 88 35.10 -1.45 11.02
CA ASP A 88 35.90 -1.51 9.80
C ASP A 88 35.30 -2.48 8.75
N ASP A 89 34.12 -3.06 9.01
CA ASP A 89 33.40 -3.88 8.04
C ASP A 89 32.77 -3.01 6.94
N TYR A 90 33.50 -2.87 5.84
CA TYR A 90 33.06 -2.13 4.65
C TYR A 90 31.85 -2.77 3.97
N ASP A 91 31.71 -4.10 4.01
CA ASP A 91 30.63 -4.82 3.33
C ASP A 91 29.30 -4.58 4.05
N VAL A 92 29.30 -4.62 5.39
CA VAL A 92 28.14 -4.28 6.22
C VAL A 92 27.73 -2.82 5.96
N ARG A 93 28.70 -1.91 5.89
CA ARG A 93 28.44 -0.49 5.62
C ARG A 93 27.79 -0.26 4.25
N ASP A 94 28.29 -0.90 3.19
CA ASP A 94 27.70 -0.81 1.85
C ASP A 94 26.27 -1.39 1.81
N SER A 95 26.08 -2.52 2.51
CA SER A 95 24.78 -3.17 2.66
C SER A 95 23.75 -2.28 3.35
N ILE A 96 24.15 -1.48 4.35
CA ILE A 96 23.29 -0.48 5.02
C ILE A 96 22.79 0.56 4.01
N TYR A 97 23.68 1.15 3.21
CA TYR A 97 23.28 2.14 2.19
C TYR A 97 22.29 1.57 1.18
N THR A 98 22.50 0.32 0.77
CA THR A 98 21.57 -0.38 -0.13
C THR A 98 20.20 -0.56 0.52
N THR A 99 20.14 -1.06 1.75
CA THR A 99 18.87 -1.24 2.49
C THR A 99 18.18 0.10 2.77
N GLU A 100 18.92 1.16 3.12
CA GLU A 100 18.34 2.51 3.30
C GLU A 100 17.71 3.05 2.02
N SER A 101 18.38 2.85 0.89
CA SER A 101 17.86 3.22 -0.42
C SER A 101 16.56 2.46 -0.74
N GLN A 102 16.53 1.14 -0.50
CA GLN A 102 15.33 0.32 -0.69
C GLN A 102 14.18 0.76 0.21
N ARG A 103 14.45 0.97 1.50
CA ARG A 103 13.49 1.50 2.46
C ARG A 103 12.90 2.82 2.01
N ARG A 104 13.73 3.75 1.52
CA ARG A 104 13.27 5.04 1.00
C ARG A 104 12.35 4.87 -0.20
N MET A 105 12.64 3.92 -1.10
CA MET A 105 11.76 3.62 -2.24
C MET A 105 10.40 3.08 -1.76
N ILE A 106 10.38 2.18 -0.78
CA ILE A 106 9.14 1.66 -0.18
C ILE A 106 8.37 2.79 0.53
N HIS A 107 9.06 3.67 1.25
CA HIS A 107 8.42 4.80 1.92
C HIS A 107 7.75 5.76 0.94
N ASN A 108 8.40 6.04 -0.20
CA ASN A 108 7.81 6.88 -1.25
C ASN A 108 6.50 6.30 -1.81
N GLU A 109 6.30 4.99 -1.70
CA GLU A 109 5.08 4.32 -2.11
C GLU A 109 3.86 4.75 -1.27
N LEU A 110 4.05 5.22 -0.03
CA LEU A 110 2.96 5.80 0.77
C LEU A 110 2.37 7.05 0.10
N VAL A 111 3.23 7.87 -0.51
CA VAL A 111 2.81 9.08 -1.22
C VAL A 111 2.07 8.71 -2.51
N VAL A 112 2.57 7.71 -3.24
CA VAL A 112 1.89 7.17 -4.43
C VAL A 112 0.51 6.65 -4.03
N GLU A 113 0.42 5.91 -2.93
CA GLU A 113 -0.85 5.38 -2.42
C GLU A 113 -1.85 6.48 -2.10
N ASP A 114 -1.42 7.56 -1.46
CA ASP A 114 -2.28 8.71 -1.17
C ASP A 114 -2.86 9.33 -2.45
N ILE A 115 -2.02 9.55 -3.46
CA ILE A 115 -2.43 10.15 -4.73
C ILE A 115 -3.41 9.23 -5.46
N VAL A 116 -3.12 7.93 -5.53
CA VAL A 116 -3.99 6.96 -6.22
C VAL A 116 -5.34 6.89 -5.53
N ARG A 117 -5.33 6.77 -4.19
CA ARG A 117 -6.53 6.72 -3.35
C ARG A 117 -7.40 7.97 -3.48
N ASP A 118 -6.82 9.17 -3.44
CA ASP A 118 -7.59 10.41 -3.59
C ASP A 118 -8.27 10.49 -4.96
N ARG A 119 -7.52 10.16 -6.03
CA ARG A 119 -8.05 10.16 -7.41
C ARG A 119 -9.19 9.17 -7.59
N SER A 120 -9.03 7.94 -7.13
CA SER A 120 -10.06 6.91 -7.31
C SER A 120 -11.28 7.18 -6.43
N LEU A 121 -11.09 7.65 -5.18
CA LEU A 121 -12.23 8.06 -4.33
C LEU A 121 -13.00 9.24 -4.90
N LYS A 122 -12.33 10.19 -5.54
CA LYS A 122 -12.99 11.33 -6.18
C LYS A 122 -13.95 10.85 -7.27
N VAL A 123 -13.47 10.00 -8.18
CA VAL A 123 -14.29 9.40 -9.25
C VAL A 123 -15.45 8.60 -8.66
N PHE A 124 -15.18 7.78 -7.64
CA PHE A 124 -16.22 7.01 -6.95
C PHE A 124 -17.31 7.92 -6.37
N ARG A 125 -16.94 8.98 -5.64
CA ARG A 125 -17.91 9.92 -5.03
C ARG A 125 -18.74 10.68 -6.06
N GLU A 126 -18.15 11.04 -7.21
CA GLU A 126 -18.85 11.75 -8.27
C GLU A 126 -19.95 10.90 -8.92
N LYS A 127 -19.68 9.59 -9.07
CA LYS A 127 -20.58 8.61 -9.71
C LYS A 127 -21.58 7.98 -8.73
N CYS A 128 -21.11 7.57 -7.56
CA CYS A 128 -21.90 6.91 -6.51
C CYS A 128 -22.34 7.88 -5.41
N ARG A 129 -23.05 8.95 -5.77
CA ARG A 129 -23.43 10.06 -4.85
C ARG A 129 -24.31 9.62 -3.67
N SER A 130 -25.16 8.62 -3.89
CA SER A 130 -26.08 8.10 -2.88
C SER A 130 -25.40 7.17 -1.87
N HIS A 131 -24.22 6.65 -2.19
CA HIS A 131 -23.51 5.71 -1.33
C HIS A 131 -22.82 6.43 -0.17
N ARG A 132 -23.10 6.00 1.06
CA ARG A 132 -22.48 6.56 2.28
C ARG A 132 -21.24 5.75 2.68
N ILE A 133 -20.08 6.39 2.58
CA ILE A 133 -18.82 5.83 3.08
C ILE A 133 -18.92 5.60 4.60
N PRO A 134 -18.64 4.39 5.12
CA PRO A 134 -18.64 4.07 6.54
C PRO A 134 -17.70 4.97 7.36
N LYS A 135 -18.10 5.31 8.60
CA LYS A 135 -17.31 6.19 9.49
C LYS A 135 -15.90 5.64 9.77
N GLU A 136 -15.79 4.35 10.03
CA GLU A 136 -14.50 3.69 10.28
C GLU A 136 -13.54 3.84 9.09
N PHE A 137 -14.07 3.75 7.87
CA PHE A 137 -13.25 3.97 6.69
C PHE A 137 -12.84 5.44 6.52
N LYS A 138 -13.69 6.39 6.93
CA LYS A 138 -13.30 7.82 6.91
C LYS A 138 -12.12 8.12 7.84
N LYS A 139 -12.00 7.43 8.98
CA LYS A 139 -10.83 7.55 9.88
C LYS A 139 -9.57 7.05 9.18
N PHE A 140 -9.66 5.85 8.58
CA PHE A 140 -8.57 5.27 7.77
C PHE A 140 -8.09 6.25 6.68
N LEU A 141 -9.00 6.87 5.93
CA LEU A 141 -8.65 7.83 4.88
C LEU A 141 -7.92 9.08 5.39
N LYS A 142 -8.18 9.48 6.62
CA LYS A 142 -7.51 10.64 7.23
C LYS A 142 -6.21 10.28 7.95
N ARG A 143 -5.87 8.98 8.03
CA ARG A 143 -4.82 8.46 8.91
C ARG A 143 -5.00 8.93 10.36
N GLU A 144 -6.24 9.19 10.78
CA GLU A 144 -6.57 9.43 12.19
C GLU A 144 -6.51 8.06 12.88
N ILE A 145 -5.46 7.85 13.69
CA ILE A 145 -5.27 6.68 14.56
C ILE A 145 -6.33 6.71 15.66
#